data_AF-A0A660SN87-F1
#
_entry.id   AF-A0A660SN87-F1
#
_cell.length_a   1.000
_cell.length_b   1.000
_cell.length_c   1.000
_cell.angle_alpha   90.00
_cell.angle_beta   90.00
_cell.angle_gamma   90.00
#
_symmetry.space_group_name_H-M   'P 1'
#
loop_
_entity.id
_entity.type
_entity.pdbx_description
1 polymer ?
#
loop_
_entity_poly.entity_id
_entity_poly.type
_entity_poly.pdbx_seq_one_letter_code
_entity_poly.pdbx_strand_id
1 'polypeptide(L)'
;MNIPERLESLRRLMVSSGADAYIINGSDIHGSEYPSSRWRTREWISGFTGSAGIVVVTKVKAGLWTDFRYWIQAPSELSGSGIDLFREGEDDVPGIGQWLSEVLPAGSTVAYDGRTISSKTASEWDEIFKDAGISVLSSLDLIENLWKDRPEVSRSAVIELSEGETGETRVQRVKRLKKALEKEHADSWIGIGLDSSAWLLNVRGADVPCNPVVNGFLIYSEKRLTWYTDECRINKLLGKSLENDGVFTADYDGFFPALEKIPEDATILIDPQSITRGVLDRIPRAVKLKTAADPVILMKARKNSV
;
A
#
# COMPACT_ATOMS: atom_id res chain seq x y z
N MET A 1 0.63 -16.75 20.93
CA MET A 1 0.22 -17.77 19.95
C MET A 1 1.43 -18.15 19.13
N ASN A 2 1.70 -19.43 18.94
CA ASN A 2 2.66 -19.90 17.96
C ASN A 2 2.09 -19.74 16.53
N ILE A 3 2.91 -19.96 15.49
CA ILE A 3 2.48 -19.76 14.09
C ILE A 3 1.31 -20.69 13.71
N PRO A 4 1.33 -22.00 14.02
CA PRO A 4 0.18 -22.87 13.74
C PRO A 4 -1.14 -22.38 14.37
N GLU A 5 -1.11 -21.90 15.62
CA GLU A 5 -2.28 -21.34 16.31
C GLU A 5 -2.80 -20.05 15.63
N ARG A 6 -1.89 -19.22 15.10
CA ARG A 6 -2.25 -18.03 14.32
C ARG A 6 -2.94 -18.40 13.02
N LEU A 7 -2.40 -19.36 12.26
CA LEU A 7 -2.99 -19.86 11.02
C LEU A 7 -4.38 -20.46 11.25
N GLU A 8 -4.53 -21.25 12.32
CA GLU A 8 -5.81 -21.84 12.66
C GLU A 8 -6.85 -20.80 13.08
N SER A 9 -6.42 -19.76 13.82
CA SER A 9 -7.29 -18.63 14.15
C SER A 9 -7.70 -17.83 12.92
N LEU A 10 -6.79 -17.64 11.96
CA LEU A 10 -7.08 -17.02 10.68
C LEU A 10 -8.09 -17.84 9.87
N ARG A 11 -7.93 -19.16 9.78
CA ARG A 11 -8.90 -20.04 9.09
C ARG A 11 -10.30 -19.94 9.67
N ARG A 12 -10.44 -19.90 10.99
CA ARG A 12 -11.75 -19.68 11.64
C ARG A 12 -12.36 -18.34 11.24
N LEU A 13 -11.56 -17.28 11.24
CA LEU A 13 -12.03 -15.95 10.86
C LEU A 13 -12.42 -15.89 9.37
N MET A 14 -11.63 -16.51 8.49
CA MET A 14 -11.95 -16.65 7.06
C MET A 14 -13.32 -17.28 6.85
N VAL A 15 -13.61 -18.39 7.54
CA VAL A 15 -14.92 -19.07 7.47
C VAL A 15 -16.04 -18.13 7.90
N SER A 16 -15.90 -17.41 9.02
CA SER A 16 -16.92 -16.45 9.46
C SER A 16 -17.10 -15.24 8.55
N SER A 17 -16.07 -14.90 7.76
CA SER A 17 -16.08 -13.80 6.79
C SER A 17 -16.47 -14.25 5.37
N GLY A 18 -16.78 -15.53 5.16
CA GLY A 18 -17.14 -16.07 3.84
C GLY A 18 -15.97 -16.23 2.87
N ALA A 19 -14.73 -16.33 3.36
CA ALA A 19 -13.53 -16.52 2.55
C ALA A 19 -13.02 -17.97 2.58
N ASP A 20 -12.58 -18.48 1.43
CA ASP A 20 -11.94 -19.79 1.26
C ASP A 20 -10.42 -19.71 1.23
N ALA A 21 -9.89 -18.56 0.80
CA ALA A 21 -8.48 -18.21 0.87
C ALA A 21 -8.29 -16.76 1.31
N TYR A 22 -7.15 -16.48 1.93
CA TYR A 22 -6.73 -15.15 2.34
C TYR A 22 -5.30 -14.87 1.91
N ILE A 23 -5.09 -13.76 1.20
CA ILE A 23 -3.76 -13.31 0.76
C ILE A 23 -3.29 -12.20 1.70
N ILE A 24 -2.09 -12.38 2.26
CA ILE A 24 -1.43 -11.44 3.16
C ILE A 24 -0.18 -10.90 2.46
N ASN A 25 -0.27 -9.67 1.97
CA ASN A 25 0.91 -8.97 1.48
C ASN A 25 1.82 -8.56 2.64
N GLY A 26 3.13 -8.59 2.41
CA GLY A 26 4.13 -8.11 3.36
C GLY A 26 4.44 -6.62 3.29
N SER A 27 3.60 -5.82 2.61
CA SER A 27 3.73 -4.37 2.50
C SER A 27 2.70 -3.66 3.38
N ASP A 28 2.90 -2.36 3.61
CA ASP A 28 1.94 -1.50 4.30
C ASP A 28 0.95 -0.87 3.33
N ILE A 29 0.05 -0.03 3.87
CA ILE A 29 -0.97 0.67 3.09
C ILE A 29 -0.41 1.83 2.23
N HIS A 30 0.91 2.04 2.28
CA HIS A 30 1.65 3.03 1.49
C HIS A 30 2.53 2.38 0.41
N GLY A 31 2.53 1.04 0.31
CA GLY A 31 3.37 0.30 -0.63
C GLY A 31 4.85 0.28 -0.25
N SER A 32 5.19 0.44 1.03
CA SER A 32 6.58 0.42 1.49
C SER A 32 7.22 -0.97 1.31
N GLU A 33 8.50 -0.99 0.90
CA GLU A 33 9.31 -2.22 0.88
C GLU A 33 9.62 -2.72 2.30
N TYR A 34 9.88 -1.79 3.22
CA TYR A 34 10.17 -2.07 4.62
C TYR A 34 9.06 -1.50 5.50
N PRO A 35 7.99 -2.26 5.79
CA PRO A 35 6.89 -1.75 6.59
C PRO A 35 7.31 -1.47 8.04
N SER A 36 6.70 -0.44 8.63
CA SER A 36 6.79 -0.22 10.08
C SER A 36 6.16 -1.41 10.85
N SER A 37 6.47 -1.52 12.15
CA SER A 37 6.07 -2.67 12.97
C SER A 37 4.58 -3.02 12.92
N ARG A 38 3.68 -2.03 12.81
CA ARG A 38 2.23 -2.23 12.66
C ARG A 38 1.84 -3.05 11.42
N TRP A 39 2.59 -2.92 10.33
CA TRP A 39 2.26 -3.54 9.03
C TRP A 39 3.13 -4.74 8.70
N ARG A 40 3.93 -5.24 9.64
CA ARG A 40 4.68 -6.50 9.51
C ARG A 40 3.78 -7.73 9.64
N THR A 41 2.66 -7.73 8.93
CA THR A 41 1.62 -8.77 8.98
C THR A 41 2.14 -10.12 8.50
N ARG A 42 2.96 -10.14 7.44
CA ARG A 42 3.68 -11.34 6.97
C ARG A 42 4.55 -11.95 8.06
N GLU A 43 5.42 -11.13 8.66
CA GLU A 43 6.31 -11.59 9.74
C GLU A 43 5.49 -12.13 10.91
N TRP A 44 4.42 -11.42 11.29
CA TRP A 44 3.55 -11.86 12.38
C TRP A 44 2.83 -13.18 12.08
N ILE A 45 2.25 -13.35 10.89
CA ILE A 45 1.47 -14.56 10.57
C ILE A 45 2.35 -15.78 10.30
N SER A 46 3.57 -15.59 9.78
CA SER A 46 4.42 -16.69 9.27
C SER A 46 5.75 -16.88 10.00
N GLY A 47 6.21 -15.89 10.76
CA GLY A 47 7.58 -15.86 11.31
C GLY A 47 8.67 -15.46 10.31
N PHE A 48 8.35 -15.34 9.03
CA PHE A 48 9.32 -14.99 8.00
C PHE A 48 9.67 -13.50 7.99
N THR A 49 10.96 -13.17 8.13
CA THR A 49 11.47 -11.80 8.35
C THR A 49 12.06 -11.15 7.11
N GLY A 50 12.18 -11.86 5.98
CA GLY A 50 12.69 -11.30 4.73
C GLY A 50 11.83 -10.14 4.25
N SER A 51 12.35 -9.20 3.44
CA SER A 51 11.61 -7.99 3.04
C SER A 51 10.55 -8.26 1.97
N ALA A 52 10.77 -9.23 1.10
CA ALA A 52 9.83 -9.58 0.03
C ALA A 52 9.15 -10.92 0.27
N GLY A 53 7.85 -10.97 -0.03
CA GLY A 53 7.09 -12.20 -0.05
C GLY A 53 5.64 -12.01 0.37
N ILE A 54 4.79 -12.94 -0.06
CA ILE A 54 3.34 -12.93 0.16
C ILE A 54 2.93 -14.28 0.74
N VAL A 55 2.17 -14.24 1.83
CA VAL A 55 1.62 -15.45 2.45
C VAL A 55 0.20 -15.65 1.95
N VAL A 56 -0.13 -16.86 1.52
CA VAL A 56 -1.48 -17.24 1.13
C VAL A 56 -1.94 -18.37 2.03
N VAL A 57 -3.11 -18.22 2.63
CA VAL A 57 -3.70 -19.23 3.51
C VAL A 57 -5.04 -19.65 2.93
N THR A 58 -5.22 -20.95 2.73
CA THR A 58 -6.51 -21.57 2.41
C THR A 58 -7.06 -22.28 3.64
N LYS A 59 -8.26 -22.86 3.53
CA LYS A 59 -8.83 -23.73 4.57
C LYS A 59 -7.91 -24.88 5.01
N VAL A 60 -7.00 -25.34 4.15
CA VAL A 60 -6.19 -26.54 4.38
C VAL A 60 -4.69 -26.34 4.20
N LYS A 61 -4.26 -25.57 3.19
CA LYS A 61 -2.86 -25.29 2.86
C LYS A 61 -2.47 -23.86 3.20
N ALA A 62 -1.19 -23.60 3.43
CA ALA A 62 -0.61 -22.27 3.49
C ALA A 62 0.72 -22.24 2.73
N GLY A 63 1.00 -21.15 2.03
CA GLY A 63 2.22 -20.98 1.26
C GLY A 63 2.82 -19.58 1.42
N LEU A 64 4.14 -19.47 1.31
CA LEU A 64 4.88 -18.22 1.20
C LEU A 64 5.56 -18.16 -0.17
N TRP A 65 5.20 -17.19 -0.99
CA TRP A 65 5.93 -16.86 -2.22
C TRP A 65 6.99 -15.82 -1.88
N THR A 66 8.24 -16.07 -2.25
CA THR A 66 9.33 -15.11 -2.07
C THR A 66 10.43 -15.31 -3.11
N ASP A 67 11.14 -14.24 -3.43
CA ASP A 67 12.19 -14.23 -4.44
C ASP A 67 13.50 -14.90 -3.96
N PHE A 68 14.42 -15.07 -4.91
CA PHE A 68 15.68 -15.80 -4.74
C PHE A 68 16.57 -15.31 -3.60
N ARG A 69 16.41 -14.06 -3.12
CA ARG A 69 17.17 -13.54 -1.97
C ARG A 69 16.88 -14.31 -0.70
N TYR A 70 15.70 -14.92 -0.60
CA TYR A 70 15.17 -15.51 0.62
C TYR A 70 15.02 -17.03 0.59
N TRP A 71 15.39 -17.71 -0.50
CA TRP A 71 15.23 -19.17 -0.63
C TRP A 71 16.01 -19.99 0.42
N ILE A 72 17.10 -19.44 0.96
CA ILE A 72 17.89 -20.07 2.03
C ILE A 72 17.35 -19.70 3.42
N GLN A 73 16.85 -18.47 3.58
CA GLN A 73 16.32 -17.95 4.84
C GLN A 73 14.94 -18.54 5.15
N ALA A 74 14.04 -18.58 4.18
CA ALA A 74 12.65 -18.95 4.40
C ALA A 74 12.48 -20.37 4.99
N PRO A 75 13.19 -21.42 4.53
CA PRO A 75 13.01 -22.76 5.10
C PRO A 75 13.33 -22.85 6.60
N SER A 76 14.32 -22.11 7.09
CA SER A 76 14.68 -22.14 8.52
C SER A 76 13.66 -21.41 9.37
N GLU A 77 13.17 -20.26 8.92
CA GLU A 77 12.16 -19.46 9.62
C GLU A 77 10.76 -20.08 9.57
N LEU A 78 10.41 -20.78 8.49
CA LEU A 78 9.13 -21.47 8.33
C LEU A 78 9.10 -22.86 8.97
N SER A 79 10.21 -23.37 9.51
CA SER A 79 10.27 -24.71 10.08
C SER A 79 9.23 -24.89 11.19
N GLY A 80 8.35 -25.89 11.04
CA GLY A 80 7.27 -26.17 11.99
C GLY A 80 6.07 -25.19 11.94
N SER A 81 6.05 -24.24 11.00
CA SER A 81 4.94 -23.29 10.82
C SER A 81 3.71 -23.91 10.15
N GLY A 82 3.90 -24.94 9.31
CA GLY A 82 2.87 -25.46 8.42
C GLY A 82 2.64 -24.62 7.15
N ILE A 83 3.61 -23.75 6.80
CA ILE A 83 3.62 -22.93 5.59
C ILE A 83 4.67 -23.49 4.64
N ASP A 84 4.24 -23.79 3.42
CA ASP A 84 5.13 -24.28 2.35
C ASP A 84 5.85 -23.11 1.67
N LEU A 85 7.11 -23.30 1.29
CA LEU A 85 7.86 -22.30 0.52
C LEU A 85 7.59 -22.49 -0.98
N PHE A 86 7.16 -21.41 -1.63
CA PHE A 86 7.08 -21.26 -3.08
C PHE A 86 8.19 -20.32 -3.54
N ARG A 87 9.14 -20.85 -4.30
CA ARG A 87 10.32 -20.12 -4.79
C ARG A 87 9.95 -19.31 -6.04
N GLU A 88 9.52 -18.08 -5.83
CA GLU A 88 9.07 -17.21 -6.91
C GLU A 88 10.17 -17.02 -7.96
N GLY A 89 9.82 -17.26 -9.23
CA GLY A 89 10.73 -17.16 -10.37
C GLY A 89 11.34 -18.49 -10.84
N GLU A 90 11.14 -19.60 -10.13
CA GLU A 90 11.40 -20.95 -10.70
C GLU A 90 10.28 -21.32 -11.69
N ASP A 91 10.63 -21.97 -12.81
CA ASP A 91 9.70 -22.25 -13.92
C ASP A 91 8.46 -23.08 -13.51
N ASP A 92 8.64 -23.99 -12.55
CA ASP A 92 7.58 -24.91 -12.07
C ASP A 92 6.76 -24.33 -10.90
N VAL A 93 7.05 -23.09 -10.47
CA VAL A 93 6.34 -22.45 -9.35
C VAL A 93 5.22 -21.55 -9.88
N PRO A 94 3.94 -21.90 -9.66
CA PRO A 94 2.83 -21.08 -10.14
C PRO A 94 2.77 -19.74 -9.42
N GLY A 95 2.33 -18.71 -10.12
CA GLY A 95 1.93 -17.45 -9.50
C GLY A 95 0.74 -17.65 -8.55
N ILE A 96 0.57 -16.75 -7.59
CA ILE A 96 -0.47 -16.86 -6.54
C ILE A 96 -1.88 -17.01 -7.14
N GLY A 97 -2.20 -16.22 -8.18
CA GLY A 97 -3.50 -16.28 -8.85
C GLY A 97 -3.75 -17.65 -9.49
N GLN A 98 -2.77 -18.18 -10.23
CA GLN A 98 -2.83 -19.51 -10.85
C GLN A 98 -2.91 -20.62 -9.81
N TRP A 99 -2.08 -20.56 -8.77
CA TRP A 99 -2.12 -21.56 -7.71
C TRP A 99 -3.49 -21.60 -7.03
N LEU A 100 -4.08 -20.44 -6.75
CA LEU A 100 -5.41 -20.35 -6.16
C LEU A 100 -6.50 -20.87 -7.10
N SER A 101 -6.42 -20.64 -8.41
CA SER A 101 -7.39 -21.19 -9.37
C SER A 101 -7.30 -22.70 -9.56
N GLU A 102 -6.13 -23.30 -9.29
CA GLU A 102 -5.94 -24.75 -9.33
C GLU A 102 -6.41 -25.45 -8.05
N VAL A 103 -6.23 -24.82 -6.89
CA VAL A 103 -6.53 -25.45 -5.58
C VAL A 103 -7.94 -25.16 -5.06
N LEU A 104 -8.60 -24.10 -5.55
CA LEU A 104 -9.95 -23.74 -5.13
C LEU A 104 -10.99 -24.18 -6.17
N PRO A 105 -12.14 -24.73 -5.74
CA PRO A 105 -13.25 -25.01 -6.64
C PRO A 105 -13.95 -23.72 -7.10
N ALA A 106 -14.62 -23.78 -8.25
CA ALA A 106 -15.53 -22.72 -8.69
C ALA A 106 -16.59 -22.41 -7.61
N GLY A 107 -16.90 -21.14 -7.43
CA GLY A 107 -17.76 -20.62 -6.37
C GLY A 107 -17.01 -20.27 -5.07
N SER A 108 -15.71 -20.55 -4.98
CA SER A 108 -14.89 -20.10 -3.86
C SER A 108 -14.66 -18.59 -3.84
N THR A 109 -14.28 -18.08 -2.67
CA THR A 109 -13.98 -16.67 -2.45
C THR A 109 -12.57 -16.46 -1.93
N VAL A 110 -11.79 -15.62 -2.61
CA VAL A 110 -10.45 -15.16 -2.20
C VAL A 110 -10.58 -13.78 -1.55
N ALA A 111 -10.05 -13.62 -0.34
CA ALA A 111 -10.07 -12.35 0.39
C ALA A 111 -8.65 -11.78 0.58
N TYR A 112 -8.55 -10.46 0.69
CA TYR A 112 -7.31 -9.76 1.06
C TYR A 112 -7.60 -8.33 1.50
N ASP A 113 -6.60 -7.69 2.12
CA ASP A 113 -6.63 -6.25 2.38
C ASP A 113 -6.17 -5.48 1.14
N GLY A 114 -7.12 -4.97 0.37
CA GLY A 114 -6.89 -4.24 -0.87
C GLY A 114 -6.08 -2.96 -0.70
N ARG A 115 -5.95 -2.43 0.53
CA ARG A 115 -5.07 -1.29 0.82
C ARG A 115 -3.60 -1.63 0.61
N THR A 116 -3.25 -2.92 0.60
CA THR A 116 -1.86 -3.40 0.47
C THR A 116 -1.54 -4.00 -0.90
N ILE A 117 -2.53 -4.21 -1.77
CA ILE A 117 -2.33 -4.84 -3.09
C ILE A 117 -2.38 -3.77 -4.17
N SER A 118 -1.37 -3.73 -5.06
CA SER A 118 -1.38 -2.82 -6.20
C SER A 118 -2.60 -3.08 -7.09
N SER A 119 -3.17 -2.03 -7.68
CA SER A 119 -4.33 -2.19 -8.56
C SER A 119 -4.01 -3.01 -9.80
N LYS A 120 -2.77 -2.97 -10.30
CA LYS A 120 -2.28 -3.84 -11.38
C LYS A 120 -2.40 -5.31 -10.98
N THR A 121 -1.79 -5.71 -9.86
CA THR A 121 -1.83 -7.10 -9.36
C THR A 121 -3.26 -7.55 -9.08
N ALA A 122 -4.08 -6.69 -8.47
CA ALA A 122 -5.48 -7.01 -8.23
C ALA A 122 -6.27 -7.23 -9.52
N SER A 123 -5.99 -6.46 -10.58
CA SER A 123 -6.66 -6.63 -11.89
C SER A 123 -6.23 -7.94 -12.58
N GLU A 124 -4.95 -8.30 -12.49
CA GLU A 124 -4.44 -9.58 -12.99
C GLU A 124 -5.11 -10.77 -12.28
N TRP A 125 -5.30 -10.66 -10.95
CA TRP A 125 -6.04 -11.67 -10.18
C TRP A 125 -7.52 -11.70 -10.53
N ASP A 126 -8.17 -10.55 -10.72
CA ASP A 126 -9.58 -10.50 -11.11
C ASP A 126 -9.82 -11.25 -12.44
N GLU A 127 -8.93 -11.13 -13.41
CA GLU A 127 -9.01 -11.87 -14.68
C GLU A 127 -8.91 -13.39 -14.46
N ILE A 128 -7.87 -13.83 -13.74
CA ILE A 128 -7.65 -15.26 -13.46
C ILE A 128 -8.82 -15.86 -12.66
N PHE A 129 -9.28 -15.16 -11.63
CA PHE A 129 -10.35 -15.65 -10.75
C PHE A 129 -11.70 -15.65 -11.45
N LYS A 130 -11.98 -14.69 -12.33
CA LYS A 130 -13.19 -14.69 -13.15
C LYS A 130 -13.27 -15.95 -14.02
N ASP A 131 -12.18 -16.33 -14.68
CA ASP A 131 -12.14 -17.53 -15.54
C ASP A 131 -12.28 -18.82 -14.72
N ALA A 132 -11.81 -18.82 -13.47
CA ALA A 132 -11.95 -19.94 -12.54
C ALA A 132 -13.30 -19.98 -11.79
N GLY A 133 -14.17 -18.98 -11.98
CA GLY A 133 -15.42 -18.84 -11.23
C GLY A 133 -15.22 -18.54 -9.75
N ILE A 134 -14.12 -17.89 -9.39
CA ILE A 134 -13.75 -17.47 -8.03
C ILE A 134 -14.13 -16.01 -7.81
N SER A 135 -14.72 -15.70 -6.65
CA SER A 135 -15.07 -14.34 -6.23
C SER A 135 -13.95 -13.69 -5.41
N VAL A 136 -13.92 -12.36 -5.39
CA VAL A 136 -12.91 -11.58 -4.65
C VAL A 136 -13.56 -10.71 -3.58
N LEU A 137 -12.98 -10.70 -2.37
CA LEU A 137 -13.28 -9.78 -1.28
C LEU A 137 -12.03 -8.95 -0.94
N SER A 138 -11.91 -7.77 -1.55
CA SER A 138 -10.72 -6.90 -1.48
C SER A 138 -10.69 -5.94 -0.27
N SER A 139 -11.68 -5.95 0.63
CA SER A 139 -11.81 -4.95 1.70
C SER A 139 -11.68 -5.52 3.11
N LEU A 140 -10.97 -6.64 3.28
CA LEU A 140 -10.90 -7.37 4.54
C LEU A 140 -9.47 -7.37 5.10
N ASP A 141 -9.25 -6.67 6.22
CA ASP A 141 -8.06 -6.84 7.06
C ASP A 141 -8.38 -7.81 8.19
N LEU A 142 -8.26 -9.10 7.92
CA LEU A 142 -8.51 -10.14 8.92
C LEU A 142 -7.43 -10.19 10.01
N ILE A 143 -6.25 -9.62 9.76
CA ILE A 143 -5.15 -9.63 10.73
C ILE A 143 -5.42 -8.67 11.88
N GLU A 144 -6.07 -7.53 11.62
CA GLU A 144 -6.48 -6.57 12.65
C GLU A 144 -7.27 -7.24 13.79
N ASN A 145 -8.17 -8.17 13.46
CA ASN A 145 -8.97 -8.87 14.47
C ASN A 145 -8.20 -9.94 15.27
N LEU A 146 -7.05 -10.39 14.77
CA LEU A 146 -6.28 -11.49 15.36
C LEU A 146 -5.05 -10.99 16.14
N TRP A 147 -4.44 -9.90 15.69
CA TRP A 147 -3.23 -9.34 16.29
C TRP A 147 -3.59 -8.37 17.43
N LYS A 148 -3.90 -8.92 18.61
CA LYS A 148 -4.37 -8.14 19.78
C LYS A 148 -3.38 -7.09 20.28
N ASP A 149 -2.08 -7.36 20.16
CA ASP A 149 -0.97 -6.49 20.54
C ASP A 149 -0.32 -5.83 19.31
N ARG A 150 -1.12 -5.55 18.26
CA ARG A 150 -0.65 -4.88 17.04
C ARG A 150 -0.10 -3.50 17.39
N PRO A 151 1.14 -3.16 16.98
CA PRO A 151 1.70 -1.85 17.25
C PRO A 151 0.86 -0.71 16.67
N GLU A 152 0.92 0.44 17.34
CA GLU A 152 0.35 1.69 16.86
C GLU A 152 1.10 2.22 15.62
N VAL A 153 0.42 3.06 14.84
CA VAL A 153 1.07 3.80 13.74
C VAL A 153 2.13 4.73 14.33
N SER A 154 3.34 4.71 13.78
CA SER A 154 4.42 5.60 14.21
C SER A 154 4.10 7.06 13.90
N ARG A 155 4.44 7.94 14.85
CA ARG A 155 4.11 9.39 14.87
C ARG A 155 5.33 10.23 15.23
N SER A 156 6.41 10.04 14.49
CA SER A 156 7.64 10.83 14.64
C SER A 156 7.41 12.30 14.28
N ALA A 157 8.27 13.15 14.85
CA ALA A 157 8.29 14.58 14.53
C ALA A 157 8.66 14.82 13.07
N VAL A 158 8.07 15.86 12.48
CA VAL A 158 8.33 16.25 11.09
C VAL A 158 9.46 17.26 11.05
N ILE A 159 10.43 17.00 10.17
CA ILE A 159 11.55 17.88 9.87
C ILE A 159 11.31 18.50 8.50
N GLU A 160 11.36 19.81 8.41
CA GLU A 160 11.29 20.57 7.16
C GLU A 160 12.70 20.73 6.58
N LEU A 161 12.86 20.46 5.29
CA LEU A 161 14.10 20.69 4.56
C LEU A 161 14.03 22.04 3.83
N SER A 162 15.13 22.77 3.85
CA SER A 162 15.27 24.05 3.16
C SER A 162 15.44 23.91 1.65
N GLU A 163 15.22 24.98 0.89
CA GLU A 163 15.55 25.03 -0.53
C GLU A 163 17.05 24.78 -0.77
N GLY A 164 17.92 25.25 0.13
CA GLY A 164 19.37 25.02 0.05
C GLY A 164 19.78 23.55 0.15
N GLU A 165 18.95 22.70 0.77
CA GLU A 165 19.17 21.25 0.87
C GLU A 165 18.47 20.46 -0.24
N THR A 166 17.44 21.02 -0.85
CA THR A 166 16.52 20.30 -1.75
C THR A 166 16.57 20.77 -3.20
N GLY A 167 17.17 21.94 -3.44
CA GLY A 167 17.29 22.62 -4.72
C GLY A 167 15.98 23.18 -5.29
N GLU A 168 14.83 22.87 -4.69
CA GLU A 168 13.52 23.30 -5.14
C GLU A 168 12.53 23.46 -3.97
N THR A 169 11.69 24.50 -4.02
CA THR A 169 10.62 24.72 -3.04
C THR A 169 9.42 23.81 -3.28
N ARG A 170 8.53 23.69 -2.27
CA ARG A 170 7.26 22.96 -2.41
C ARG A 170 6.42 23.53 -3.56
N VAL A 171 6.31 24.86 -3.62
CA VAL A 171 5.55 25.57 -4.66
C VAL A 171 6.05 25.18 -6.06
N GLN A 172 7.37 25.09 -6.26
CA GLN A 172 7.95 24.66 -7.53
C GLN A 172 7.62 23.19 -7.85
N ARG A 173 7.73 22.28 -6.89
CA ARG A 173 7.41 20.86 -7.07
C ARG A 173 5.92 20.65 -7.37
N VAL A 174 5.04 21.32 -6.64
CA VAL A 174 3.59 21.32 -6.90
C VAL A 174 3.27 21.90 -8.28
N LYS A 175 3.95 22.96 -8.72
CA LYS A 175 3.81 23.48 -10.09
C LYS A 175 4.22 22.45 -11.15
N ARG A 176 5.25 21.63 -10.91
CA ARG A 176 5.64 20.53 -11.81
C ARG A 176 4.58 19.43 -11.84
N LEU A 177 4.01 19.06 -10.69
CA LEU A 177 2.88 18.13 -10.61
C LEU A 177 1.71 18.64 -11.47
N LYS A 178 1.28 19.90 -11.29
CA LYS A 178 0.20 20.51 -12.09
C LYS A 178 0.44 20.40 -13.59
N LYS A 179 1.64 20.75 -14.05
CA LYS A 179 2.02 20.65 -15.48
C LYS A 179 1.98 19.21 -16.00
N ALA A 180 2.34 18.23 -15.17
CA ALA A 180 2.27 16.83 -15.56
C ALA A 180 0.82 16.34 -15.68
N LEU A 181 -0.06 16.77 -14.78
CA LEU A 181 -1.50 16.49 -14.86
C LEU A 181 -2.13 17.12 -16.10
N GLU A 182 -1.83 18.39 -16.39
CA GLU A 182 -2.27 19.09 -17.60
C GLU A 182 -1.87 18.33 -18.88
N LYS A 183 -0.63 17.83 -18.94
CA LYS A 183 -0.13 17.04 -20.08
C LYS A 183 -0.89 15.73 -20.29
N GLU A 184 -1.30 15.08 -19.20
CA GLU A 184 -2.05 13.83 -19.23
C GLU A 184 -3.58 14.04 -19.32
N HIS A 185 -4.04 15.29 -19.40
CA HIS A 185 -5.45 15.68 -19.36
C HIS A 185 -6.17 15.18 -18.09
N ALA A 186 -5.48 15.27 -16.95
CA ALA A 186 -6.00 14.99 -15.62
C ALA A 186 -6.06 16.30 -14.80
N ASP A 187 -6.97 16.35 -13.82
CA ASP A 187 -7.11 17.48 -12.89
C ASP A 187 -6.74 17.10 -11.45
N SER A 188 -6.64 15.80 -11.17
CA SER A 188 -6.47 15.26 -9.83
C SER A 188 -5.37 14.20 -9.77
N TRP A 189 -4.76 14.02 -8.60
CA TRP A 189 -3.72 13.03 -8.33
C TRP A 189 -3.78 12.55 -6.89
N ILE A 190 -3.47 11.27 -6.68
CA ILE A 190 -3.40 10.65 -5.36
C ILE A 190 -1.99 10.11 -5.16
N GLY A 191 -1.33 10.54 -4.08
CA GLY A 191 -0.01 10.07 -3.68
C GLY A 191 -0.10 9.22 -2.41
N ILE A 192 0.21 7.93 -2.52
CA ILE A 192 0.25 7.04 -1.34
C ILE A 192 1.66 6.71 -0.86
N GLY A 193 2.65 6.77 -1.75
CA GLY A 193 4.04 6.45 -1.44
C GLY A 193 4.66 7.49 -0.51
N LEU A 194 5.21 7.04 0.62
CA LEU A 194 5.74 7.91 1.66
C LEU A 194 6.94 8.76 1.19
N ASP A 195 7.77 8.19 0.32
CA ASP A 195 8.92 8.88 -0.27
C ASP A 195 8.49 9.99 -1.24
N SER A 196 7.41 9.76 -1.98
CA SER A 196 6.81 10.73 -2.90
C SER A 196 6.15 11.87 -2.13
N SER A 197 5.45 11.58 -1.03
CA SER A 197 4.92 12.58 -0.11
C SER A 197 6.02 13.41 0.54
N ALA A 198 7.05 12.76 1.10
CA ALA A 198 8.20 13.41 1.72
C ALA A 198 8.97 14.30 0.72
N TRP A 199 9.12 13.86 -0.53
CA TRP A 199 9.75 14.65 -1.58
C TRP A 199 8.86 15.83 -1.99
N LEU A 200 7.59 15.62 -2.34
CA LEU A 200 6.74 16.71 -2.84
C LEU A 200 6.58 17.83 -1.80
N LEU A 201 6.59 17.48 -0.51
CA LEU A 201 6.42 18.39 0.60
C LEU A 201 7.73 18.88 1.24
N ASN A 202 8.92 18.53 0.76
CA ASN A 202 10.19 18.90 1.43
C ASN A 202 10.20 18.60 2.94
N VAL A 203 9.68 17.43 3.33
CA VAL A 203 9.67 17.00 4.74
C VAL A 203 10.33 15.64 4.93
N ARG A 204 10.83 15.37 6.12
CA ARG A 204 11.36 14.08 6.56
C ARG A 204 10.81 13.72 7.93
N GLY A 205 10.89 12.43 8.25
CA GLY A 205 10.50 11.88 9.55
C GLY A 205 11.27 10.61 9.85
N ALA A 206 10.80 9.86 10.85
CA ALA A 206 11.38 8.59 11.28
C ALA A 206 10.28 7.54 11.54
N ASP A 207 9.18 7.60 10.79
CA ASP A 207 8.04 6.69 10.99
C ASP A 207 8.35 5.26 10.56
N VAL A 208 9.24 5.13 9.59
CA VAL A 208 9.71 3.85 9.06
C VAL A 208 11.20 3.69 9.39
N PRO A 209 11.62 2.62 10.07
CA PRO A 209 13.05 2.40 10.35
C PRO A 209 13.89 2.46 9.07
N CYS A 210 15.03 3.15 9.15
CA CYS A 210 15.99 3.35 8.06
C CYS A 210 15.45 4.13 6.84
N ASN A 211 14.20 4.57 6.84
CA ASN A 211 13.59 5.34 5.76
C ASN A 211 13.08 6.68 6.32
N PRO A 212 13.67 7.84 5.94
CA PRO A 212 13.39 9.11 6.59
C PRO A 212 12.07 9.74 6.11
N VAL A 213 10.97 9.02 6.28
CA VAL A 213 9.64 9.36 5.76
C VAL A 213 8.63 9.55 6.89
N VAL A 214 7.51 10.18 6.54
CA VAL A 214 6.39 10.48 7.43
C VAL A 214 5.16 9.77 6.89
N ASN A 215 4.46 9.00 7.73
CA ASN A 215 3.19 8.38 7.39
C ASN A 215 2.20 9.46 6.94
N GLY A 216 1.73 9.33 5.71
CA GLY A 216 0.70 10.19 5.19
C GLY A 216 0.42 10.00 3.71
N PHE A 217 -0.73 10.52 3.31
CA PHE A 217 -1.23 10.46 1.95
C PHE A 217 -1.40 11.86 1.39
N LEU A 218 -1.39 11.98 0.07
CA LEU A 218 -1.66 13.23 -0.62
C LEU A 218 -2.85 13.08 -1.55
N ILE A 219 -3.71 14.09 -1.55
CA ILE A 219 -4.71 14.29 -2.60
C ILE A 219 -4.48 15.67 -3.17
N TYR A 220 -4.19 15.73 -4.47
CA TYR A 220 -4.31 16.95 -5.25
C TYR A 220 -5.64 16.89 -6.00
N SER A 221 -6.56 17.79 -5.69
CA SER A 221 -7.87 17.92 -6.34
C SER A 221 -8.35 19.36 -6.20
N GLU A 222 -9.18 19.86 -7.13
CA GLU A 222 -9.75 21.21 -7.07
C GLU A 222 -8.69 22.32 -6.86
N LYS A 223 -7.50 22.14 -7.44
CA LYS A 223 -6.32 23.03 -7.30
C LYS A 223 -5.71 23.10 -5.89
N ARG A 224 -6.15 22.23 -4.98
CA ARG A 224 -5.72 22.12 -3.59
C ARG A 224 -4.89 20.86 -3.39
N LEU A 225 -3.71 20.98 -2.77
CA LEU A 225 -2.94 19.84 -2.28
C LEU A 225 -3.22 19.65 -0.78
N THR A 226 -3.77 18.49 -0.40
CA THR A 226 -4.04 18.16 1.00
C THR A 226 -3.18 16.97 1.42
N TRP A 227 -2.41 17.16 2.49
CA TRP A 227 -1.62 16.14 3.17
C TRP A 227 -2.40 15.55 4.34
N TYR A 228 -2.71 14.26 4.26
CA TYR A 228 -3.37 13.51 5.31
C TYR A 228 -2.30 12.88 6.20
N THR A 229 -2.10 13.43 7.39
CA THR A 229 -1.12 12.96 8.39
C THR A 229 -1.63 13.28 9.79
N ASP A 230 -1.00 12.71 10.82
CA ASP A 230 -1.42 12.96 12.21
C ASP A 230 -1.21 14.43 12.58
N GLU A 231 -2.28 15.16 12.88
CA GLU A 231 -2.21 16.59 13.17
C GLU A 231 -1.29 16.91 14.36
N CYS A 232 -1.09 15.97 15.29
CA CYS A 232 -0.24 16.18 16.46
C CYS A 232 1.22 16.46 16.12
N ARG A 233 1.68 16.06 14.92
CA ARG A 233 3.07 16.26 14.47
C ARG A 233 3.28 17.60 13.74
N ILE A 234 2.20 18.34 13.45
CA ILE A 234 2.24 19.61 12.73
C ILE A 234 2.23 20.76 13.73
N ASN A 235 3.42 21.27 14.06
CA ASN A 235 3.51 22.46 14.91
C ASN A 235 3.03 23.73 14.18
N LYS A 236 2.75 24.80 14.93
CA LYS A 236 2.22 26.06 14.39
C LYS A 236 3.10 26.70 13.31
N LEU A 237 4.42 26.53 13.35
CA LEU A 237 5.34 27.10 12.37
C LEU A 237 5.27 26.31 11.07
N LEU A 238 5.35 24.98 11.15
CA LEU A 238 5.23 24.10 10.00
C LEU A 238 3.86 24.24 9.32
N GLY A 239 2.77 24.27 10.11
CA GLY A 239 1.42 24.47 9.57
C GLY A 239 1.28 25.75 8.76
N LYS A 240 1.82 26.87 9.27
CA LYS A 240 1.86 28.14 8.52
C LYS A 240 2.75 28.07 7.27
N SER A 241 3.90 27.42 7.36
CA SER A 241 4.82 27.22 6.21
C SER A 241 4.12 26.46 5.08
N LEU A 242 3.44 25.36 5.42
CA LEU A 242 2.65 24.56 4.49
C LEU A 242 1.50 25.37 3.86
N GLU A 243 0.74 26.08 4.68
CA GLU A 243 -0.40 26.89 4.20
C GLU A 243 0.04 28.01 3.25
N ASN A 244 1.15 28.70 3.56
CA ASN A 244 1.74 29.71 2.69
C ASN A 244 2.18 29.14 1.34
N ASP A 245 2.61 27.88 1.32
CA ASP A 245 2.99 27.14 0.10
C ASP A 245 1.77 26.53 -0.63
N GLY A 246 0.55 26.73 -0.13
CA GLY A 246 -0.69 26.18 -0.69
C GLY A 246 -0.90 24.70 -0.38
N VAL A 247 -0.27 24.19 0.67
CA VAL A 247 -0.45 22.82 1.18
C VAL A 247 -1.33 22.86 2.42
N PHE A 248 -2.41 22.10 2.38
CA PHE A 248 -3.33 21.96 3.50
C PHE A 248 -3.08 20.64 4.22
N THR A 249 -3.46 20.56 5.50
CA THR A 249 -3.36 19.33 6.28
C THR A 249 -4.75 18.85 6.68
N ALA A 250 -4.88 17.54 6.86
CA ALA A 250 -6.04 16.88 7.45
C ALA A 250 -5.58 15.63 8.21
N ASP A 251 -6.42 15.12 9.11
CA ASP A 251 -6.14 13.89 9.86
C ASP A 251 -5.84 12.69 8.93
N TYR A 252 -4.88 11.85 9.32
CA TYR A 252 -4.47 10.64 8.61
C TYR A 252 -5.65 9.71 8.28
N ASP A 253 -6.57 9.52 9.23
CA ASP A 253 -7.74 8.65 9.05
C ASP A 253 -8.81 9.27 8.13
N GLY A 254 -8.68 10.57 7.84
CA GLY A 254 -9.53 11.30 6.90
C GLY A 254 -9.26 10.99 5.42
N PHE A 255 -8.17 10.28 5.09
CA PHE A 255 -7.78 10.01 3.70
C PHE A 255 -8.83 9.18 2.94
N PHE A 256 -9.18 7.99 3.44
CA PHE A 256 -10.14 7.11 2.74
C PHE A 256 -11.54 7.74 2.62
N PRO A 257 -12.11 8.38 3.66
CA PRO A 257 -13.37 9.11 3.52
C PRO A 257 -13.32 10.29 2.53
N ALA A 258 -12.14 10.89 2.30
CA ALA A 258 -11.99 11.97 1.33
C ALA A 258 -12.01 11.47 -0.12
N LEU A 259 -11.57 10.24 -0.38
CA LEU A 259 -11.62 9.63 -1.72
C LEU A 259 -13.06 9.52 -2.24
N GLU A 260 -14.00 9.19 -1.36
CA GLU A 260 -15.44 9.08 -1.67
C GLU A 260 -16.09 10.43 -2.04
N LYS A 261 -15.41 11.54 -1.73
CA LYS A 261 -15.89 12.91 -1.97
C LYS A 261 -15.26 13.57 -3.18
N ILE A 262 -14.42 12.85 -3.94
CA ILE A 262 -13.84 13.39 -5.16
C ILE A 262 -14.99 13.70 -6.15
N PRO A 263 -15.01 14.89 -6.78
CA PRO A 263 -16.07 15.25 -7.73
C PRO A 263 -16.23 14.23 -8.84
N GLU A 264 -17.48 13.86 -9.17
CA GLU A 264 -17.78 12.81 -10.16
C GLU A 264 -17.27 13.14 -11.57
N ASP A 265 -17.09 14.42 -11.89
CA ASP A 265 -16.56 14.91 -13.17
C ASP A 265 -15.03 15.01 -13.21
N ALA A 266 -14.34 14.71 -12.11
CA ALA A 266 -12.89 14.74 -12.03
C ALA A 266 -12.23 13.67 -12.92
N THR A 267 -11.02 13.97 -13.39
CA THR A 267 -10.12 13.01 -14.02
C THR A 267 -8.86 12.84 -13.18
N ILE A 268 -8.75 11.68 -12.52
CA ILE A 268 -7.62 11.36 -11.64
C ILE A 268 -6.53 10.64 -12.44
N LEU A 269 -5.30 11.15 -12.37
CA LEU A 269 -4.12 10.43 -12.84
C LEU A 269 -3.72 9.36 -11.81
N ILE A 270 -3.66 8.11 -12.22
CA ILE A 270 -3.25 6.98 -11.40
C ILE A 270 -2.15 6.16 -12.07
N ASP A 271 -1.22 5.66 -11.28
CA ASP A 271 -0.25 4.65 -11.69
C ASP A 271 -0.65 3.30 -11.11
N PRO A 272 -1.10 2.33 -11.94
CA PRO A 272 -1.56 1.04 -11.46
C PRO A 272 -0.53 0.23 -10.66
N GLN A 273 0.76 0.52 -10.84
CA GLN A 273 1.83 -0.16 -10.11
C GLN A 273 1.98 0.36 -8.68
N SER A 274 1.69 1.65 -8.44
CA SER A 274 1.84 2.25 -7.12
C SER A 274 0.51 2.38 -6.37
N ILE A 275 -0.59 2.69 -7.05
CA ILE A 275 -1.91 2.85 -6.43
C ILE A 275 -2.47 1.48 -6.02
N THR A 276 -3.07 1.41 -4.84
CA THR A 276 -3.61 0.14 -4.31
C THR A 276 -5.09 -0.04 -4.65
N ARG A 277 -5.54 -1.30 -4.69
CA ARG A 277 -6.94 -1.65 -4.96
C ARG A 277 -7.90 -0.96 -3.99
N GLY A 278 -7.53 -0.89 -2.71
CA GLY A 278 -8.33 -0.28 -1.65
C GLY A 278 -8.51 1.23 -1.82
N VAL A 279 -7.60 1.92 -2.52
CA VAL A 279 -7.80 3.32 -2.90
C VAL A 279 -8.80 3.43 -4.04
N LEU A 280 -8.64 2.61 -5.10
CA LEU A 280 -9.55 2.65 -6.25
C LEU A 280 -10.99 2.27 -5.88
N ASP A 281 -11.17 1.28 -5.01
CA ASP A 281 -12.49 0.82 -4.55
C ASP A 281 -13.27 1.92 -3.79
N ARG A 282 -12.60 2.99 -3.34
CA ARG A 282 -13.22 4.13 -2.63
C ARG A 282 -13.52 5.33 -3.51
N ILE A 283 -13.01 5.36 -4.73
CA ILE A 283 -13.26 6.46 -5.66
C ILE A 283 -14.65 6.26 -6.31
N PRO A 284 -15.49 7.30 -6.42
CA PRO A 284 -16.79 7.18 -7.08
C PRO A 284 -16.65 6.67 -8.51
N ARG A 285 -17.51 5.74 -8.92
CA ARG A 285 -17.44 5.07 -10.24
C ARG A 285 -17.54 6.03 -11.43
N ALA A 286 -18.14 7.19 -11.25
CA ALA A 286 -18.28 8.21 -12.29
C ALA A 286 -16.96 8.93 -12.59
N VAL A 287 -16.03 8.99 -11.62
CA VAL A 287 -14.72 9.62 -11.78
C VAL A 287 -13.92 8.91 -12.85
N LYS A 288 -13.38 9.69 -13.78
CA LYS A 288 -12.53 9.15 -14.85
C LYS A 288 -11.14 8.84 -14.31
N LEU A 289 -10.72 7.59 -14.45
CA LEU A 289 -9.34 7.17 -14.15
C LEU A 289 -8.48 7.26 -15.41
N LYS A 290 -7.39 8.02 -15.34
CA LYS A 290 -6.37 8.13 -16.38
C LYS A 290 -5.11 7.41 -15.92
N THR A 291 -4.74 6.36 -16.63
CA THR A 291 -3.53 5.58 -16.32
C THR A 291 -2.27 6.20 -16.93
N ALA A 292 -1.27 6.49 -16.11
CA ALA A 292 0.10 6.81 -16.51
C ALA A 292 1.07 6.54 -15.36
N ALA A 293 2.38 6.56 -15.62
CA ALA A 293 3.38 6.47 -14.56
C ALA A 293 3.27 7.67 -13.60
N ASP A 294 3.51 7.44 -12.29
CA ASP A 294 3.39 8.49 -11.29
C ASP A 294 4.37 9.64 -11.58
N PRO A 295 3.88 10.88 -11.79
CA PRO A 295 4.74 11.99 -12.16
C PRO A 295 5.74 12.35 -11.06
N VAL A 296 5.40 12.19 -9.79
CA VAL A 296 6.28 12.50 -8.65
C VAL A 296 7.42 11.50 -8.59
N ILE A 297 7.16 10.21 -8.83
CA ILE A 297 8.20 9.18 -8.94
C ILE A 297 9.20 9.52 -10.05
N LEU A 298 8.70 9.88 -11.23
CA LEU A 298 9.55 10.26 -12.36
C LEU A 298 10.34 11.55 -12.10
N MET A 299 9.72 12.53 -11.43
CA MET A 299 10.36 13.81 -11.10
C MET A 299 11.52 13.63 -10.12
N LYS A 300 11.32 12.85 -9.04
CA LYS A 300 12.36 12.62 -8.02
C LYS A 300 13.44 11.64 -8.48
N ALA A 301 13.18 10.84 -9.51
CA ALA A 301 14.19 9.97 -10.11
C ALA A 301 15.36 10.78 -10.71
N ARG A 302 15.10 11.98 -11.23
CA ARG A 302 16.10 12.89 -11.80
C ARG A 302 16.52 13.96 -10.79
N LYS A 303 17.76 13.86 -10.30
CA LYS A 303 18.30 14.75 -9.27
C LYS A 303 18.65 16.09 -9.92
N ASN A 304 18.42 17.17 -9.18
CA ASN A 304 18.90 18.49 -9.59
C ASN A 304 20.38 18.63 -9.19
N SER A 305 20.96 19.83 -9.37
CA SER A 305 22.38 20.08 -9.10
C SER A 305 22.74 20.26 -7.62
N VAL A 306 21.74 20.35 -6.73
CA VAL A 306 21.88 20.39 -5.27
C VAL A 306 21.79 18.98 -4.73
#